data_AF-A0A528FE54-F1
#
_entry.id   AF-A0A528FE54-F1
#
_cell.length_a   1.000
_cell.length_b   1.000
_cell.length_c   1.000
_cell.angle_alpha   90.00
_cell.angle_beta   90.00
_cell.angle_gamma   90.00
#
_symmetry.space_group_name_H-M   'P 1'
#
loop_
_entity.id
_entity.type
_entity.pdbx_description
1 polymer ?
#
loop_
_entity_poly.entity_id
_entity_poly.type
_entity_poly.pdbx_seq_one_letter_code
_entity_poly.pdbx_strand_id
1 'polypeptide(L)' 'QNWWRQGMMGSAKAHYDGIKAFSETDFTDDLKIIDVPTLVMHGTDDQIVPIADSAPLSAKLLKNGTLKIYEG' A
#
# COMPACT_ATOMS: atom_id res chain seq x y z
N GLN A 1 12.57 19.92 0.99
CA GLN A 1 13.97 19.91 0.49
C GLN A 1 14.64 18.55 0.69
N ASN A 2 14.51 17.89 1.86
CA ASN A 2 15.13 16.56 2.08
C ASN A 2 14.48 15.42 1.28
N TRP A 3 13.15 15.48 1.08
CA TRP A 3 12.37 14.45 0.39
C TRP A 3 12.89 14.11 -1.03
N TRP A 4 13.08 15.13 -1.87
CA TRP A 4 13.58 14.94 -3.24
C TRP A 4 14.99 14.33 -3.23
N ARG A 5 15.89 14.82 -2.36
CA ARG A 5 17.24 14.26 -2.25
C ARG A 5 17.20 12.77 -1.89
N GLN A 6 16.34 12.37 -0.95
CA GLN A 6 16.17 10.96 -0.60
C GLN A 6 15.69 10.11 -1.78
N GLY A 7 14.71 10.61 -2.54
CA GLY A 7 14.24 9.94 -3.76
C GLY A 7 15.35 9.79 -4.81
N MET A 8 16.22 10.78 -4.97
CA MET A 8 17.31 10.74 -5.96
C MET A 8 18.53 9.90 -5.56
N MET A 9 18.63 9.45 -4.31
CA MET A 9 19.72 8.57 -3.88
C MET A 9 19.54 7.10 -4.30
N GLY A 10 18.35 6.72 -4.78
CA GLY A 10 18.07 5.35 -5.21
C GLY A 10 18.53 5.02 -6.64
N SER A 11 18.64 3.73 -6.94
CA SER A 11 19.00 3.25 -8.29
C SER A 11 17.87 3.50 -9.28
N ALA A 12 18.19 4.12 -10.42
CA ALA A 12 17.21 4.36 -11.49
C ALA A 12 16.55 3.07 -11.99
N LYS A 13 17.32 1.97 -12.11
CA LYS A 13 16.77 0.67 -12.49
C LYS A 13 15.82 0.13 -11.42
N ALA A 14 16.20 0.21 -10.15
CA ALA A 14 15.35 -0.27 -9.06
C ALA A 14 14.04 0.52 -8.97
N HIS A 15 14.07 1.84 -9.21
CA HIS A 15 12.86 2.65 -9.28
C HIS A 15 11.95 2.23 -10.44
N TYR A 16 12.53 1.96 -11.62
CA TYR A 16 11.78 1.52 -12.79
C TYR A 16 11.13 0.15 -12.56
N ASP A 17 11.92 -0.83 -12.11
CA ASP A 17 11.42 -2.18 -11.82
C ASP A 17 10.38 -2.18 -10.69
N GLY A 18 10.54 -1.25 -9.73
CA GLY A 18 9.63 -1.07 -8.61
C GLY A 18 8.20 -0.74 -9.03
N ILE A 19 8.01 -0.03 -10.15
CA ILE A 19 6.67 0.31 -10.69
C ILE A 19 5.86 -0.97 -10.87
N LYS A 20 6.39 -1.89 -11.68
CA LYS A 20 5.75 -3.18 -11.93
C LYS A 20 5.56 -3.97 -10.63
N ALA A 21 6.57 -3.98 -9.77
CA ALA A 21 6.54 -4.76 -8.55
C ALA A 21 5.37 -4.35 -7.62
N PHE A 22 5.10 -3.06 -7.44
CA PHE A 22 3.99 -2.63 -6.58
C PHE A 22 2.62 -2.59 -7.29
N SER A 23 2.57 -2.40 -8.62
CA SER A 23 1.30 -2.23 -9.33
C SER A 23 0.71 -3.51 -9.89
N GLU A 24 1.54 -4.53 -10.18
CA GLU A 24 1.10 -5.75 -10.86
C GLU A 24 1.19 -7.02 -9.98
N THR A 25 1.85 -6.95 -8.83
CA THR A 25 1.90 -8.09 -7.90
C THR A 25 0.56 -8.23 -7.18
N ASP A 26 -0.05 -9.42 -7.26
CA ASP A 26 -1.28 -9.74 -6.54
C ASP A 26 -0.94 -10.30 -5.15
N PHE A 27 -1.29 -9.54 -4.10
CA PHE A 27 -1.09 -9.91 -2.70
C PHE A 27 -2.31 -10.56 -2.05
N THR A 28 -3.34 -10.95 -2.83
CA THR A 28 -4.62 -11.44 -2.30
C THR A 28 -4.45 -12.65 -1.37
N ASP A 29 -3.61 -13.61 -1.75
CA ASP A 29 -3.40 -14.82 -0.95
C ASP A 29 -2.46 -14.58 0.24
N ASP A 30 -1.51 -13.64 0.11
CA ASP A 30 -0.63 -13.22 1.20
C ASP A 30 -1.45 -12.60 2.34
N LEU A 31 -2.46 -11.77 2.03
CA LEU A 31 -3.32 -11.17 3.05
C LEU A 31 -4.14 -12.20 3.82
N LYS A 32 -4.55 -13.30 3.18
CA LYS A 32 -5.35 -14.35 3.83
C LYS A 32 -4.53 -15.17 4.82
N ILE A 33 -3.22 -15.29 4.63
CA ILE A 33 -2.38 -16.09 5.52
C ILE A 33 -1.99 -15.32 6.80
N ILE A 34 -2.03 -13.99 6.79
CA ILE A 34 -1.75 -13.15 7.97
C ILE A 34 -2.76 -13.47 9.09
N ASP A 35 -2.25 -13.88 10.25
CA ASP A 35 -3.02 -14.32 11.41
C ASP A 35 -2.90 -13.37 12.63
N VAL A 36 -1.97 -12.42 12.60
CA VAL A 36 -1.78 -11.41 13.64
C VAL A 36 -2.73 -10.21 13.49
N PRO A 37 -3.07 -9.49 14.59
CA PRO A 37 -3.82 -8.25 14.52
C PRO A 37 -3.15 -7.24 13.58
N THR A 38 -3.90 -6.74 12.60
CA THR A 38 -3.37 -5.89 11.54
C THR A 38 -4.19 -4.61 11.41
N LEU A 39 -3.51 -3.47 11.40
CA LEU A 39 -4.12 -2.16 11.18
C LEU A 39 -3.88 -1.71 9.73
N VAL A 40 -4.96 -1.45 9.00
CA VAL A 40 -4.96 -0.81 7.68
C VAL A 40 -5.34 0.67 7.88
N MET A 41 -4.52 1.58 7.37
CA MET A 41 -4.76 3.03 7.42
C MET A 41 -4.69 3.63 6.03
N HIS A 42 -5.65 4.48 5.68
CA HIS A 42 -5.65 5.13 4.36
C HIS A 42 -6.37 6.48 4.36
N GLY A 43 -5.88 7.41 3.53
CA GLY A 43 -6.51 8.72 3.30
C GLY A 43 -7.58 8.64 2.22
N THR A 44 -8.65 9.43 2.33
CA THR A 44 -9.72 9.46 1.33
C THR A 44 -9.32 10.12 0.02
N ASP A 45 -8.40 11.09 0.06
CA ASP A 45 -7.88 11.82 -1.12
C ASP A 45 -6.50 11.31 -1.57
N ASP A 46 -6.21 10.02 -1.40
CA ASP A 46 -4.99 9.43 -1.94
C ASP A 46 -5.08 9.32 -3.47
N GLN A 47 -4.35 10.18 -4.17
CA GLN A 47 -4.32 10.24 -5.63
C GLN A 47 -3.36 9.23 -6.27
N ILE A 48 -2.54 8.54 -5.48
CA ILE A 48 -1.52 7.60 -5.98
C ILE A 48 -2.04 6.17 -5.88
N VAL A 49 -2.60 5.80 -4.74
CA VAL A 49 -3.20 4.49 -4.50
C VAL A 49 -4.67 4.70 -4.19
N PRO A 50 -5.59 4.51 -5.16
CA PRO A 50 -7.01 4.74 -4.95
C PRO A 50 -7.56 3.91 -3.79
N ILE A 51 -8.19 4.59 -2.82
CA ILE A 51 -8.71 3.95 -1.62
C ILE A 51 -9.74 2.86 -1.93
N ALA A 52 -10.63 3.09 -2.90
CA ALA A 52 -11.69 2.15 -3.26
C ALA A 52 -11.16 0.77 -3.68
N ASP A 53 -9.98 0.74 -4.30
CA ASP A 53 -9.35 -0.45 -4.87
C ASP A 53 -8.22 -1.02 -3.99
N SER A 54 -8.09 -0.55 -2.74
CA SER A 54 -6.96 -0.95 -1.87
C SER A 54 -7.38 -1.21 -0.42
N ALA A 55 -7.48 -0.19 0.43
CA ALA A 55 -7.58 -0.37 1.88
C ALA A 55 -8.83 -1.13 2.37
N PRO A 56 -10.06 -0.85 1.89
CA PRO A 56 -11.25 -1.61 2.28
C PRO A 56 -11.16 -3.08 1.85
N LEU A 57 -10.60 -3.35 0.67
CA LEU A 57 -10.40 -4.71 0.16
C LEU A 57 -9.36 -5.47 1.00
N SER A 58 -8.26 -4.81 1.34
CA SER A 58 -7.20 -5.39 2.16
C SER A 58 -7.70 -5.75 3.55
N ALA A 59 -8.40 -4.81 4.22
CA ALA A 59 -8.97 -5.03 5.55
C ALA A 59 -10.00 -6.18 5.56
N LYS A 60 -10.74 -6.38 4.45
CA LYS A 60 -11.69 -7.47 4.29
C LYS A 60 -11.03 -8.84 4.11
N LEU A 61 -9.86 -8.89 3.45
CA LEU A 61 -9.12 -10.13 3.23
C LEU A 61 -8.34 -10.59 4.48
N LEU A 62 -7.91 -9.64 5.31
CA LEU A 62 -7.21 -9.91 6.57
C LEU A 62 -8.14 -10.56 7.61
N LYS A 63 -7.69 -11.66 8.23
CA LYS A 63 -8.47 -12.36 9.28
C LYS A 63 -8.80 -11.47 10.48
N ASN A 64 -7.82 -10.65 10.89
CA ASN A 64 -7.89 -9.78 12.08
C ASN A 64 -7.59 -8.32 11.70
N GLY A 65 -8.22 -7.84 10.62
CA GLY A 65 -8.02 -6.49 10.08
C GLY A 65 -8.85 -5.41 10.80
N THR A 66 -8.21 -4.32 11.21
CA THR A 66 -8.88 -3.07 11.60
C THR A 66 -8.61 -2.01 10.53
N LEU A 67 -9.65 -1.35 10.01
CA LEU A 67 -9.50 -0.25 9.07
C LEU A 67 -9.69 1.10 9.76
N LYS A 68 -8.78 2.03 9.52
CA LYS A 68 -8.93 3.45 9.90
C LYS A 68 -8.76 4.34 8.67
N ILE A 69 -9.81 5.11 8.38
CA ILE A 69 -9.83 6.06 7.28
C ILE A 69 -9.52 7.45 7.84
N TYR A 70 -8.68 8.19 7.12
CA TYR A 70 -8.38 9.59 7.39
C TYR A 70 -9.02 10.45 6.30
N GLU A 71 -9.89 11.36 6.69
CA GLU A 71 -10.43 12.35 5.76
C GLU A 71 -9.29 13.29 5.31
N GLY A 72 -9.16 13.41 3.99
CA GLY A 72 -8.18 14.25 3.30
C GLY A 72 -8.88 15.32 2.48
#